data_AF-A0A2W2EKQ7-F1
#
_entry.id   AF-A0A2W2EKQ7-F1
#
_cell.length_a   1.000
_cell.length_b   1.000
_cell.length_c   1.000
_cell.angle_alpha   90.00
_cell.angle_beta   90.00
_cell.angle_gamma   90.00
#
_symmetry.space_group_name_H-M   'P 1'
#
loop_
_entity.id
_entity.type
_entity.pdbx_description
1 polymer ?
#
loop_
_entity_poly.entity_id
_entity_poly.type
_entity_poly.pdbx_seq_one_letter_code
_entity_poly.pdbx_strand_id
1 'polypeptide(L)'
;MSRNPRNQIYPASEDLPAAGRADLLVRLWRARTELLVLAGLGLVAVALLNAAGEGQWLPFVVLTSAISAPAATRVGRSWISAHFWCVVSRHRVQRVCLETTMHTRVGRIPLVWWITPTSAGEKALIMTRAGISAEEFEAYREEIAAACWARSVNVYRHRTRAQFLIVEIVRRDEAPGAFSPGLERLYGRHSWIRLRSDLEEPPDLRTEVLLPRVAA
;
A
#
# COMPACT_ATOMS: atom_id res chain seq x y z
N MET A 1 14.01 15.00 -10.00
CA MET A 1 14.23 14.72 -11.43
C MET A 1 12.91 14.91 -12.17
N SER A 2 12.88 15.73 -13.23
CA SER A 2 11.67 15.94 -14.02
C SER A 2 11.27 14.65 -14.74
N ARG A 3 10.15 14.04 -14.35
CA ARG A 3 9.43 13.11 -15.21
C ARG A 3 7.93 13.27 -15.06
N ASN A 4 7.40 14.22 -15.81
CA ASN A 4 6.03 14.20 -16.33
C ASN A 4 6.05 15.01 -17.65
N PRO A 5 5.61 14.43 -18.77
CA PRO A 5 4.38 15.02 -19.31
C PRO A 5 3.27 14.04 -19.74
N ARG A 6 3.51 12.71 -19.80
CA ARG A 6 2.54 11.63 -20.18
C ARG A 6 3.15 10.20 -20.13
N ASN A 7 3.95 9.91 -19.10
CA ASN A 7 4.92 8.81 -18.99
C ASN A 7 4.61 7.49 -19.76
N GLN A 8 5.14 7.35 -20.97
CA GLN A 8 5.08 6.16 -21.82
C GLN A 8 6.48 5.53 -21.90
N ILE A 9 6.63 4.26 -21.50
CA ILE A 9 7.82 3.45 -21.82
C ILE A 9 7.72 2.91 -23.27
N TYR A 10 6.51 2.85 -23.83
CA TYR A 10 6.20 2.40 -25.18
C TYR A 10 5.70 3.56 -26.03
N PRO A 11 6.21 3.78 -27.25
CA PRO A 11 5.71 4.82 -28.15
C PRO A 11 4.22 4.62 -28.45
N ALA A 12 3.48 5.71 -28.65
CA ALA A 12 2.03 5.73 -28.93
C ALA A 12 1.57 4.89 -30.15
N SER A 13 2.51 4.31 -30.90
CA SER A 13 2.30 3.42 -32.04
C SER A 13 2.33 1.92 -31.69
N GLU A 14 2.74 1.53 -30.48
CA GLU A 14 2.63 0.14 -30.02
C GLU A 14 1.28 -0.07 -29.34
N ASP A 15 0.47 -0.99 -29.88
CA ASP A 15 -0.74 -1.48 -29.22
C ASP A 15 -0.38 -1.93 -27.81
N LEU A 16 -0.97 -1.27 -26.80
CA LEU A 16 -0.88 -1.73 -25.42
C LEU A 16 -1.32 -3.20 -25.41
N PRO A 17 -0.46 -4.13 -24.98
CA PRO A 17 -0.75 -5.54 -25.10
C PRO A 17 -2.04 -5.82 -24.33
N ALA A 18 -3.03 -6.37 -25.04
CA ALA A 18 -4.31 -6.77 -24.46
C ALA A 18 -4.03 -7.52 -23.16
N ALA A 19 -4.66 -7.08 -22.06
CA ALA A 19 -4.39 -7.57 -20.72
C ALA A 19 -4.28 -9.11 -20.74
N GLY A 20 -3.04 -9.62 -20.69
CA GLY A 20 -2.81 -11.05 -20.82
C GLY A 20 -3.58 -11.75 -19.71
N ARG A 21 -4.23 -12.89 -20.02
CA ARG A 21 -5.02 -13.68 -19.06
C ARG A 21 -4.28 -13.73 -17.72
N ALA A 22 -4.76 -12.94 -16.76
CA ALA A 22 -4.25 -13.01 -15.41
C ALA A 22 -4.56 -14.42 -14.91
N ASP A 23 -3.53 -15.10 -14.42
CA ASP A 23 -3.66 -16.42 -13.83
C ASP A 23 -4.82 -16.43 -12.83
N LEU A 24 -5.63 -17.49 -12.84
CA LEU A 24 -6.86 -17.59 -12.06
C LEU A 24 -6.56 -17.35 -10.57
N LEU A 25 -5.41 -17.83 -10.10
CA LEU A 25 -4.90 -17.59 -8.75
C LEU A 25 -4.70 -16.09 -8.45
N VAL A 26 -4.16 -15.33 -9.40
CA VAL A 26 -3.96 -13.88 -9.24
C VAL A 26 -5.29 -13.14 -9.23
N ARG A 27 -6.25 -13.56 -10.07
CA ARG A 27 -7.61 -12.98 -10.05
C ARG A 27 -8.31 -13.24 -8.73
N LEU A 28 -8.27 -14.48 -8.23
CA LEU A 28 -8.81 -14.85 -6.93
C LEU A 28 -8.13 -14.07 -5.79
N TRP A 29 -6.81 -13.89 -5.85
CA TRP A 29 -6.08 -13.11 -4.85
C TRP A 29 -6.45 -11.62 -4.84
N ARG A 30 -6.75 -11.05 -6.02
CA ARG A 30 -7.24 -9.66 -6.12
C ARG A 30 -8.67 -9.56 -5.60
N ALA A 31 -9.54 -10.47 -6.05
CA ALA A 31 -10.93 -10.55 -5.62
C ALA A 31 -11.10 -11.06 -4.18
N ARG A 32 -10.03 -11.46 -3.47
CA ARG A 32 -10.12 -12.07 -2.14
C ARG A 32 -10.97 -11.28 -1.16
N THR A 33 -10.88 -9.94 -1.18
CA THR A 33 -11.64 -9.08 -0.27
C THR A 33 -13.12 -9.04 -0.66
N GLU A 34 -13.42 -8.99 -1.95
CA GLU A 34 -14.80 -9.04 -2.46
C GLU A 34 -15.43 -10.41 -2.16
N LEU A 35 -14.69 -11.50 -2.40
CA LEU A 35 -15.11 -12.87 -2.10
C LEU A 35 -15.35 -13.09 -0.61
N LEU A 36 -14.46 -12.59 0.27
CA LEU A 36 -14.65 -12.71 1.71
C LEU A 36 -15.84 -11.90 2.21
N VAL A 37 -16.07 -10.71 1.66
CA VAL A 37 -17.24 -9.89 1.99
C VAL A 37 -18.53 -10.56 1.51
N LEU A 38 -18.56 -11.05 0.26
CA LEU A 38 -19.71 -11.76 -0.28
C LEU A 38 -20.01 -13.06 0.49
N ALA A 39 -18.98 -13.84 0.83
CA ALA A 39 -19.13 -15.05 1.63
C ALA A 39 -19.65 -14.72 3.04
N GLY A 40 -19.13 -13.66 3.67
CA GLY A 40 -19.59 -13.19 4.98
C GLY A 40 -21.07 -12.75 4.95
N LEU A 41 -21.46 -11.95 3.95
CA LEU A 41 -22.84 -11.54 3.75
C LEU A 41 -23.77 -12.73 3.49
N GLY A 42 -23.34 -13.68 2.67
CA GLY A 42 -24.09 -14.91 2.39
C GLY A 42 -24.32 -15.74 3.65
N LEU A 43 -23.28 -15.90 4.48
CA LEU A 43 -23.37 -16.67 5.73
C LEU A 43 -24.31 -15.99 6.74
N VAL A 44 -24.25 -14.66 6.86
CA VAL A 44 -25.19 -13.89 7.68
C VAL A 44 -26.61 -14.03 7.15
N ALA A 45 -26.83 -13.92 5.84
CA ALA A 45 -28.16 -14.07 5.24
C ALA A 45 -28.76 -15.45 5.51
N VAL A 46 -27.99 -16.53 5.30
CA VAL A 46 -28.42 -17.90 5.61
C VAL A 46 -28.74 -18.06 7.10
N ALA A 47 -27.89 -17.55 7.99
CA ALA A 47 -28.14 -17.61 9.42
C ALA A 47 -29.44 -16.88 9.83
N LEU A 48 -29.72 -15.71 9.25
CA LEU A 48 -30.95 -14.96 9.51
C LEU A 48 -32.19 -15.66 8.95
N LEU A 49 -32.10 -16.25 7.76
CA LEU A 49 -33.22 -16.99 7.16
C LEU A 49 -33.59 -18.23 7.99
N ASN A 50 -32.59 -18.98 8.46
CA ASN A 50 -32.81 -20.12 9.34
C ASN A 50 -33.42 -19.67 10.68
N ALA A 51 -32.89 -18.60 11.28
CA ALA A 51 -33.39 -18.05 12.54
C ALA A 51 -34.84 -17.56 12.44
N ALA A 52 -35.20 -16.92 11.32
CA ALA A 52 -36.56 -16.47 11.06
C ALA A 52 -37.54 -17.64 10.91
N GLY A 53 -37.12 -18.73 10.26
CA GLY A 53 -37.93 -19.95 10.14
C GLY A 53 -38.16 -20.65 11.47
N GLU A 54 -37.19 -20.60 12.38
CA GLU A 54 -37.26 -21.23 13.71
C GLU A 54 -37.80 -20.30 14.81
N GLY A 55 -38.12 -19.04 14.50
CA GLY A 55 -38.58 -18.03 15.47
C GLY A 55 -37.52 -17.57 16.46
N GLN A 56 -36.24 -17.78 16.16
CA GLN A 56 -35.11 -17.42 17.02
C GLN A 56 -34.72 -15.95 16.82
N TRP A 57 -34.81 -15.14 17.88
CA TRP A 57 -34.41 -13.73 17.86
C TRP A 57 -32.90 -13.53 18.15
N LEU A 58 -32.22 -14.55 18.67
CA LEU A 58 -30.82 -14.46 19.11
C LEU A 58 -29.86 -13.98 18.00
N PRO A 59 -29.93 -14.48 16.75
CA PRO A 59 -29.02 -14.05 15.68
C PRO A 59 -29.18 -12.58 15.29
N PHE A 60 -30.39 -12.05 15.40
CA PHE A 60 -30.65 -10.62 15.19
C PHE A 60 -29.98 -9.78 16.27
N VAL A 61 -30.12 -10.16 17.55
CA VAL A 61 -29.48 -9.44 18.66
C VAL A 61 -27.95 -9.55 18.61
N VAL A 62 -27.40 -10.71 18.25
CA VAL A 62 -25.95 -10.87 18.03
C VAL A 62 -25.47 -9.98 16.88
N LEU A 63 -26.19 -9.93 15.76
CA LEU A 63 -25.82 -9.08 14.63
C LEU A 63 -25.89 -7.59 14.99
N THR A 64 -26.98 -7.15 15.63
CA THR A 64 -27.14 -5.76 16.06
C THR A 64 -26.06 -5.39 17.07
N SER A 65 -25.79 -6.22 18.07
CA SER A 65 -24.72 -5.95 19.05
C SER A 65 -23.32 -5.95 18.42
N ALA A 66 -23.04 -6.87 17.49
CA ALA A 66 -21.76 -6.93 16.78
C ALA A 66 -21.50 -5.70 15.89
N ILE A 67 -22.54 -5.06 15.36
CA ILE A 67 -22.42 -3.82 14.58
C ILE A 67 -22.38 -2.59 15.50
N SER A 68 -23.25 -2.54 16.51
CA SER A 68 -23.40 -1.39 17.41
C SER A 68 -22.21 -1.22 18.36
N ALA A 69 -21.60 -2.29 18.86
CA ALA A 69 -20.50 -2.18 19.83
C ALA A 69 -19.21 -1.55 19.23
N PRO A 70 -18.74 -1.93 18.02
CA PRO A 70 -17.65 -1.23 17.35
C PRO A 70 -18.01 0.19 16.94
N ALA A 71 -19.27 0.45 16.57
CA ALA A 71 -19.73 1.77 16.19
C ALA A 71 -19.76 2.74 17.38
N ALA A 72 -20.12 2.26 18.58
CA ALA A 72 -20.18 3.05 19.79
C ALA A 72 -18.78 3.40 20.34
N THR A 73 -17.81 2.49 20.21
CA THR A 73 -16.45 2.67 20.77
C THR A 73 -15.51 3.44 19.84
N ARG A 74 -14.70 4.35 20.41
CA ARG A 74 -13.65 5.07 19.65
C ARG A 74 -12.62 4.10 19.05
N VAL A 75 -12.28 3.05 19.81
CA VAL A 75 -11.35 2.00 19.38
C VAL A 75 -11.92 1.22 18.19
N GLY A 76 -13.18 0.77 18.27
CA GLY A 76 -13.85 0.06 17.18
C GLY A 76 -13.92 0.88 15.90
N ARG A 77 -14.38 2.14 15.98
CA ARG A 77 -14.40 3.06 14.83
C ARG A 77 -13.01 3.27 14.23
N SER A 78 -11.99 3.46 15.07
CA SER A 78 -10.61 3.65 14.58
C SER A 78 -10.08 2.39 13.88
N TRP A 79 -10.36 1.21 14.42
CA TRP A 79 -9.95 -0.07 13.87
C TRP A 79 -10.62 -0.34 12.53
N ILE A 80 -11.94 -0.12 12.43
CA ILE A 80 -12.70 -0.24 11.19
C ILE A 80 -12.14 0.73 10.14
N SER A 81 -11.93 2.00 10.52
CA SER A 81 -11.39 3.00 9.59
C SER A 81 -10.02 2.60 9.06
N ALA A 82 -9.12 2.08 9.92
CA ALA A 82 -7.78 1.68 9.52
C ALA A 82 -7.79 0.49 8.54
N HIS A 83 -8.65 -0.50 8.77
CA HIS A 83 -8.81 -1.64 7.86
C HIS A 83 -9.52 -1.26 6.57
N PHE A 84 -10.51 -0.37 6.63
CA PHE A 84 -11.14 0.20 5.44
C PHE A 84 -10.10 0.87 4.55
N TRP A 85 -9.24 1.70 5.12
CA TRP A 85 -8.15 2.35 4.39
C TRP A 85 -7.17 1.34 3.79
N CYS A 86 -6.87 0.23 4.46
CA CYS A 86 -6.05 -0.83 3.87
C CYS A 86 -6.68 -1.45 2.60
N VAL A 87 -8.00 -1.65 2.57
CA VAL A 87 -8.70 -2.16 1.37
C VAL A 87 -8.70 -1.11 0.26
N VAL A 88 -8.99 0.15 0.60
CA VAL A 88 -8.98 1.27 -0.35
C VAL A 88 -7.59 1.46 -0.97
N SER A 89 -6.54 1.50 -0.15
CA SER A 89 -5.15 1.62 -0.58
C SER A 89 -4.74 0.44 -1.47
N ARG A 90 -5.17 -0.79 -1.17
CA ARG A 90 -4.93 -1.96 -2.04
C ARG A 90 -5.49 -1.75 -3.43
N HIS A 91 -6.76 -1.38 -3.54
CA HIS A 91 -7.42 -1.19 -4.83
C HIS A 91 -6.78 -0.02 -5.59
N ARG A 92 -6.51 1.09 -4.91
CA ARG A 92 -5.92 2.28 -5.52
C ARG A 92 -4.49 2.05 -6.00
N VAL A 93 -3.63 1.40 -5.22
CA VAL A 93 -2.28 0.99 -5.66
C VAL A 93 -2.36 0.11 -6.91
N GLN A 94 -3.27 -0.88 -6.94
CA GLN A 94 -3.44 -1.74 -8.11
C GLN A 94 -3.92 -0.98 -9.34
N ARG A 95 -4.86 -0.03 -9.17
CA ARG A 95 -5.33 0.83 -10.25
C ARG A 95 -4.20 1.72 -10.77
N VAL A 96 -3.41 2.35 -9.92
CA VAL A 96 -2.25 3.14 -10.37
C VAL A 96 -1.29 2.27 -11.18
N CYS A 97 -0.98 1.06 -10.71
CA CYS A 97 -0.08 0.17 -11.44
C CYS A 97 -0.65 -0.24 -12.81
N LEU A 98 -1.97 -0.28 -12.97
CA LEU A 98 -2.63 -0.54 -14.26
C LEU A 98 -2.62 0.68 -15.19
N GLU A 99 -2.90 1.87 -14.64
CA GLU A 99 -3.02 3.11 -15.43
C GLU A 99 -1.65 3.74 -15.75
N THR A 100 -0.59 3.35 -15.03
CA THR A 100 0.80 3.79 -15.24
C THR A 100 1.63 2.67 -15.86
N THR A 101 2.89 2.96 -16.21
CA THR A 101 3.80 1.95 -16.79
C THR A 101 4.33 0.91 -15.80
N MET A 102 3.86 0.91 -14.54
CA MET A 102 4.23 -0.06 -13.51
C MET A 102 3.57 -1.43 -13.72
N HIS A 103 3.63 -1.93 -14.96
CA HIS A 103 3.18 -3.25 -15.36
C HIS A 103 4.16 -3.83 -16.38
N THR A 104 4.25 -5.15 -16.44
CA THR A 104 5.11 -5.79 -17.45
C THR A 104 4.55 -5.59 -18.87
N ARG A 105 5.34 -5.86 -19.91
CA ARG A 105 4.89 -5.90 -21.32
C ARG A 105 3.73 -6.86 -21.60
N VAL A 106 3.24 -7.63 -20.63
CA VAL A 106 2.07 -8.51 -20.80
C VAL A 106 0.86 -7.97 -20.00
N GLY A 107 0.97 -6.76 -19.44
CA GLY A 107 -0.06 -6.14 -18.59
C GLY A 107 -0.10 -6.72 -17.17
N ARG A 108 0.96 -7.41 -16.71
CA ARG A 108 0.98 -7.98 -15.35
C ARG A 108 1.42 -6.93 -14.34
N ILE A 109 0.50 -6.51 -13.47
CA ILE A 109 0.82 -5.62 -12.36
C ILE A 109 1.52 -6.34 -11.19
N PRO A 110 2.28 -5.61 -10.36
CA PRO A 110 2.82 -6.07 -9.09
C PRO A 110 1.74 -6.64 -8.17
N LEU A 111 2.13 -7.64 -7.37
CA LEU A 111 1.23 -8.31 -6.45
C LEU A 111 1.28 -7.63 -5.08
N VAL A 112 0.18 -6.99 -4.69
CA VAL A 112 0.01 -6.52 -3.30
C VAL A 112 -0.26 -7.72 -2.40
N TRP A 113 0.73 -8.12 -1.62
CA TRP A 113 0.63 -9.28 -0.73
C TRP A 113 -0.24 -8.94 0.49
N TRP A 114 0.14 -7.89 1.19
CA TRP A 114 -0.44 -7.54 2.47
C TRP A 114 -0.37 -6.04 2.70
N ILE A 115 -1.38 -5.49 3.41
CA ILE A 115 -1.35 -4.11 3.86
C ILE A 115 -1.67 -4.12 5.35
N THR A 116 -0.78 -3.56 6.16
CA THR A 116 -1.00 -3.37 7.60
C THR A 116 -1.32 -1.90 7.90
N PRO A 117 -2.30 -1.63 8.78
CA PRO A 117 -2.48 -0.29 9.31
C PRO A 117 -1.29 0.11 10.21
N THR A 118 -1.00 1.40 10.25
CA THR A 118 0.04 2.03 11.07
C THR A 118 -0.52 3.30 11.71
N SER A 119 0.20 3.89 12.66
CA SER A 119 -0.10 5.19 13.30
C SER A 119 -0.28 6.32 12.26
N ALA A 120 0.59 6.36 11.25
CA ALA A 120 0.64 7.41 10.23
C ALA A 120 -0.24 7.12 9.00
N GLY A 121 -0.67 5.87 8.78
CA GLY A 121 -1.42 5.46 7.60
C GLY A 121 -1.34 3.96 7.38
N GLU A 122 -0.75 3.51 6.27
CA GLU A 122 -0.64 2.08 5.95
C GLU A 122 0.75 1.70 5.41
N LYS A 123 1.18 0.44 5.63
CA LYS A 123 2.35 -0.15 4.96
C LYS A 123 1.91 -1.30 4.07
N ALA A 124 2.20 -1.23 2.78
CA ALA A 124 1.87 -2.24 1.79
C ALA A 124 3.11 -3.04 1.38
N LEU A 125 3.08 -4.35 1.59
CA LEU A 125 4.06 -5.28 1.05
C LEU A 125 3.69 -5.63 -0.40
N ILE A 126 4.59 -5.33 -1.31
CA ILE A 126 4.41 -5.57 -2.73
C ILE A 126 5.51 -6.50 -3.22
N MET A 127 5.09 -7.52 -3.98
CA MET A 127 6.00 -8.34 -4.75
C MET A 127 5.99 -7.87 -6.20
N THR A 128 7.11 -7.35 -6.65
CA THR A 128 7.28 -6.91 -8.04
C THR A 128 7.40 -8.10 -8.97
N ARG A 129 7.10 -7.84 -10.25
CA ARG A 129 7.32 -8.79 -11.34
C ARG A 129 8.64 -8.46 -12.04
N ALA A 130 9.17 -9.41 -12.81
CA ALA A 130 10.33 -9.15 -13.66
C ALA A 130 10.06 -7.94 -14.56
N GLY A 131 11.01 -6.98 -14.57
CA GLY A 131 10.88 -5.71 -15.29
C GLY A 131 10.34 -4.55 -14.46
N ILE A 132 9.97 -4.76 -13.19
CA ILE A 132 9.50 -3.72 -12.28
C ILE A 132 10.44 -3.66 -11.07
N SER A 133 10.96 -2.47 -10.75
CA SER A 133 11.91 -2.27 -9.67
C SER A 133 11.38 -1.34 -8.57
N ALA A 134 12.07 -1.27 -7.44
CA ALA A 134 11.70 -0.36 -6.35
C ALA A 134 11.92 1.12 -6.72
N GLU A 135 12.93 1.38 -7.56
CA GLU A 135 13.24 2.70 -8.09
C GLU A 135 12.12 3.23 -8.99
N GLU A 136 11.41 2.34 -9.71
CA GLU A 136 10.23 2.72 -10.47
C GLU A 136 9.08 3.16 -9.55
N PHE A 137 8.83 2.42 -8.46
CA PHE A 137 7.86 2.84 -7.44
C PHE A 137 8.22 4.18 -6.79
N GLU A 138 9.51 4.41 -6.56
CA GLU A 138 10.00 5.68 -6.01
C GLU A 138 9.81 6.84 -7.01
N ALA A 139 10.00 6.58 -8.31
CA ALA A 139 9.74 7.56 -9.35
C ALA A 139 8.25 7.94 -9.46
N TYR A 140 7.36 6.98 -9.20
CA TYR A 140 5.89 7.17 -9.23
C TYR A 140 5.26 7.46 -7.86
N ARG A 141 6.07 7.80 -6.84
CA ARG A 141 5.56 7.95 -5.48
C ARG A 141 4.47 9.03 -5.38
N GLU A 142 4.54 10.08 -6.18
CA GLU A 142 3.60 11.20 -6.15
C GLU A 142 2.26 10.80 -6.79
N GLU A 143 2.29 10.03 -7.88
CA GLU A 143 1.11 9.43 -8.50
C GLU A 143 0.45 8.42 -7.57
N ILE A 144 1.25 7.61 -6.87
CA ILE A 144 0.75 6.67 -5.86
C ILE A 144 0.13 7.45 -4.69
N ALA A 145 0.77 8.53 -4.21
CA ALA A 145 0.26 9.36 -3.13
C ALA A 145 -1.08 10.00 -3.51
N ALA A 146 -1.13 10.65 -4.68
CA ALA A 146 -2.34 11.29 -5.21
C ALA A 146 -3.48 10.28 -5.38
N ALA A 147 -3.18 9.13 -5.98
CA ALA A 147 -4.18 8.10 -6.20
C ALA A 147 -4.65 7.45 -4.91
N CYS A 148 -3.80 7.32 -3.89
CA CYS A 148 -4.20 6.77 -2.59
C CYS A 148 -4.87 7.80 -1.69
N TRP A 149 -4.97 9.08 -2.10
CA TRP A 149 -5.39 10.19 -1.23
C TRP A 149 -4.51 10.31 0.02
N ALA A 150 -3.20 10.11 -0.17
CA ALA A 150 -2.19 10.19 0.87
C ALA A 150 -1.47 11.54 0.81
N ARG A 151 -0.88 11.94 1.94
CA ARG A 151 -0.04 13.14 2.01
C ARG A 151 1.29 12.90 1.31
N SER A 152 1.87 11.72 1.53
CA SER A 152 3.12 11.30 0.91
C SER A 152 3.22 9.79 0.90
N VAL A 153 4.17 9.29 0.09
CA VAL A 153 4.49 7.87 0.00
C VAL A 153 5.99 7.69 0.13
N ASN A 154 6.41 6.73 0.94
CA ASN A 154 7.82 6.31 1.03
C ASN A 154 7.97 4.90 0.48
N VAL A 155 9.03 4.67 -0.30
CA VAL A 155 9.35 3.33 -0.82
C VAL A 155 10.57 2.75 -0.13
N TYR A 156 10.48 1.49 0.23
CA TYR A 156 11.58 0.73 0.81
C TYR A 156 11.82 -0.54 0.01
N ARG A 157 13.07 -0.83 -0.33
CA ARG A 157 13.46 -2.11 -0.96
C ARG A 157 14.00 -3.08 0.06
N HIS A 158 13.78 -4.37 -0.17
CA HIS A 158 14.41 -5.40 0.65
C HIS A 158 15.90 -5.53 0.31
N ARG A 159 16.76 -5.64 1.33
CA ARG A 159 18.22 -5.68 1.20
C ARG A 159 18.75 -6.83 0.34
N THR A 160 18.14 -8.00 0.46
CA THR A 160 18.61 -9.23 -0.21
C THR A 160 17.66 -9.78 -1.28
N ARG A 161 16.45 -9.21 -1.42
CA ARG A 161 15.39 -9.76 -2.27
C ARG A 161 14.70 -8.65 -3.06
N ALA A 162 15.25 -8.30 -4.21
CA ALA A 162 14.77 -7.18 -5.03
C ALA A 162 13.29 -7.31 -5.47
N GLN A 163 12.72 -8.54 -5.43
CA GLN A 163 11.31 -8.74 -5.74
C GLN A 163 10.36 -8.19 -4.66
N PHE A 164 10.84 -7.84 -3.46
CA PHE A 164 10.00 -7.33 -2.39
C PHE A 164 10.30 -5.87 -2.09
N LEU A 165 9.23 -5.08 -2.00
CA LEU A 165 9.27 -3.70 -1.57
C LEU A 165 8.12 -3.37 -0.62
N ILE A 166 8.33 -2.37 0.22
CA ILE A 166 7.29 -1.78 1.06
C ILE A 166 6.97 -0.39 0.51
N VAL A 167 5.68 -0.15 0.30
CA VAL A 167 5.13 1.19 0.04
C VAL A 167 4.44 1.65 1.32
N GLU A 168 5.01 2.64 1.98
CA GLU A 168 4.41 3.29 3.14
C GLU A 168 3.57 4.47 2.67
N ILE A 169 2.28 4.41 2.96
CA ILE A 169 1.28 5.39 2.57
C ILE A 169 0.99 6.26 3.80
N VAL A 170 1.48 7.50 3.78
CA VAL A 170 1.39 8.42 4.91
C VAL A 170 0.16 9.31 4.74
N ARG A 171 -0.79 9.24 5.68
CA ARG A 171 -2.02 10.04 5.68
C ARG A 171 -2.04 11.07 6.79
N ARG A 172 -1.37 10.77 7.90
CA ARG A 172 -1.38 11.54 9.15
C ARG A 172 0.05 11.68 9.67
N ASP A 173 0.29 12.74 10.42
CA ASP A 173 1.54 12.90 11.16
C ASP A 173 1.65 11.80 12.21
N GLU A 174 2.83 11.22 12.31
CA GLU A 174 3.11 10.24 13.35
C GLU A 174 3.12 10.96 14.71
N ALA A 175 2.30 10.49 15.65
CA ALA A 175 2.33 11.03 16.99
C ALA A 175 3.70 10.74 17.64
N PRO A 176 4.34 11.71 18.32
CA PRO A 176 5.61 11.47 19.00
C PRO A 176 5.53 10.25 19.93
N GLY A 177 6.42 9.28 19.77
CA GLY A 177 6.45 8.06 20.58
C GLY A 177 5.51 6.93 20.13
N ALA A 178 4.80 7.08 19.02
CA ALA A 178 3.99 5.99 18.47
C ALA A 178 4.88 4.87 17.91
N PHE A 179 4.96 3.74 18.63
CA PHE A 179 5.54 2.52 18.07
C PHE A 179 4.57 1.97 17.02
N SER A 180 4.94 2.04 15.75
CA SER A 180 4.19 1.48 14.64
C SER A 180 4.82 0.18 14.16
N PRO A 181 4.49 -0.97 14.78
CA PRO A 181 5.11 -2.25 14.44
C PRO A 181 4.83 -2.67 12.99
N GLY A 182 3.79 -2.14 12.34
CA GLY A 182 3.46 -2.34 10.91
C GLY A 182 3.91 -3.70 10.34
N LEU A 183 4.66 -3.65 9.25
CA LEU A 183 5.35 -4.82 8.68
C LEU A 183 6.67 -5.16 9.40
N GLU A 184 7.20 -4.25 10.23
CA GLU A 184 8.45 -4.43 10.96
C GLU A 184 8.37 -5.57 11.99
N ARG A 185 7.17 -5.81 12.55
CA ARG A 185 6.89 -6.95 13.43
C ARG A 185 6.93 -8.29 12.70
N LEU A 186 6.65 -8.31 11.39
CA LEU A 186 6.64 -9.54 10.59
C LEU A 186 7.96 -9.80 9.86
N TYR A 187 8.69 -8.77 9.46
CA TYR A 187 9.87 -8.91 8.58
C TYR A 187 11.17 -8.25 9.09
N GLY A 188 11.13 -7.63 10.28
CA GLY A 188 12.29 -7.01 10.94
C GLY A 188 12.71 -5.67 10.30
N ARG A 189 13.26 -4.77 11.11
CA ARG A 189 13.63 -3.40 10.69
C ARG A 189 14.90 -3.34 9.81
N HIS A 190 15.81 -4.32 9.97
CA HIS A 190 17.15 -4.30 9.33
C HIS A 190 17.18 -4.80 7.87
N SER A 191 16.07 -5.33 7.38
CA SER A 191 15.99 -5.92 6.04
C SER A 191 15.50 -4.92 4.98
N TRP A 192 15.06 -3.73 5.38
CA TRP A 192 14.46 -2.73 4.47
C TRP A 192 15.31 -1.48 4.39
N ILE A 193 15.62 -1.07 3.15
CA ILE A 193 16.38 0.13 2.85
C ILE A 193 15.42 1.12 2.20
N ARG A 194 15.24 2.29 2.83
CA ARG A 194 14.46 3.38 2.24
C ARG A 194 15.16 3.85 0.97
N LEU A 195 14.42 3.93 -0.14
CA LEU A 195 14.89 4.70 -1.28
C LEU A 195 14.69 6.18 -0.94
N ARG A 196 15.78 6.87 -0.60
CA ARG A 196 15.77 8.33 -0.46
C ARG A 196 15.68 8.95 -1.87
N SER A 197 14.85 9.98 -2.02
CA SER A 197 14.75 10.80 -3.24
C SER A 197 15.59 12.08 -3.19
N ASP A 198 16.14 12.34 -2.02
CA ASP A 198 17.12 13.35 -1.71
C ASP A 198 18.45 12.90 -2.30
N LEU A 199 18.70 13.35 -3.54
CA LEU A 199 20.04 13.79 -3.91
C LEU A 199 20.60 14.54 -2.70
N GLU A 200 21.63 13.98 -2.07
CA GLU A 200 22.61 14.80 -1.38
C GLU A 200 23.00 15.87 -2.39
N GLU A 201 22.51 17.09 -2.17
CA GLU A 201 23.31 18.26 -2.51
C GLU A 201 24.64 17.97 -1.80
N PRO A 202 25.74 17.76 -2.55
CA PRO A 202 27.00 17.38 -1.95
C PRO A 202 27.28 18.40 -0.84
N PRO A 203 27.75 17.98 0.35
CA PRO A 203 28.13 18.94 1.38
C PRO A 203 29.05 19.93 0.69
N ASP A 204 28.57 21.17 0.57
CA ASP A 204 29.23 22.23 -0.15
C ASP A 204 30.64 22.30 0.44
N LEU A 205 31.66 21.92 -0.33
CA LEU A 205 33.07 21.98 0.05
C LEU A 205 33.55 23.44 0.13
N ARG A 206 32.68 24.33 0.63
CA ARG A 206 32.88 25.75 0.91
C ARG A 206 32.90 26.02 2.41
N THR A 207 33.28 25.03 3.22
CA THR A 207 33.73 25.30 4.59
C THR A 207 35.22 25.60 4.53
N GLU A 208 35.51 26.90 4.45
CA GLU A 208 36.74 27.63 4.74
C GLU A 208 38.02 26.81 4.95
N VAL A 209 38.91 26.85 3.95
CA VAL A 209 40.34 26.64 4.16
C VAL A 209 40.83 27.79 5.04
N LEU A 210 40.95 27.53 6.35
CA LEU A 210 41.74 28.33 7.28
C LEU A 210 43.19 28.37 6.76
N LEU A 211 43.57 29.47 6.11
CA LEU A 211 44.97 29.79 5.86
C LEU A 211 45.67 29.95 7.21
N PRO A 212 46.80 29.27 7.47
CA PRO A 212 47.59 29.56 8.65
C PRO A 212 48.21 30.95 8.48
N ARG A 213 47.74 31.93 9.25
CA ARG A 213 48.54 33.12 9.54
C ARG A 213 49.71 32.68 10.41
N VAL A 214 50.83 32.36 9.75
CA VAL A 214 52.13 32.31 10.41
C VAL A 214 52.50 33.76 10.72
N ALA A 215 52.38 34.13 12.00
CA ALA A 215 52.96 35.35 12.52
C ALA A 215 54.45 35.11 12.78
N ALA A 216 55.30 35.95 12.19
CA ALA A 216 56.66 36.23 12.61
C ALA A 216 56.83 37.76 12.58
#